data_AF-A0A9E3BQ40-F1
#
_entry.id   AF-A0A9E3BQ40-F1
#
_cell.length_a   1.000
_cell.length_b   1.000
_cell.length_c   1.000
_cell.angle_alpha   90.00
_cell.angle_beta   90.00
_cell.angle_gamma   90.00
#
_symmetry.space_group_name_H-M   'P 1'
#
loop_
_entity.id
_entity.type
_entity.pdbx_description
1 polymer ?
#
loop_
_entity_poly.entity_id
_entity_poly.type
_entity_poly.pdbx_seq_one_letter_code
_entity_poly.pdbx_strand_id
1 'polypeptide(L)'
;MRFASADEAMRALFARFGPVDDPDWRFTSNFAAEPVDPCHPDIRTARVAIARTMHFGVVRADLATGVVEFIDEDHRDGGDDVTRRTQLPDDWIEGLRALG
;
A
#
# COMPACT_ATOMS: atom_id res chain seq x y z
N MET A 1 12.14 -11.45 -6.57
CA MET A 1 12.33 -10.13 -7.19
C MET A 1 13.32 -9.33 -6.35
N ARG A 2 14.04 -8.36 -6.93
CA ARG A 2 14.82 -7.38 -6.16
C ARG A 2 14.42 -5.98 -6.62
N PHE A 3 14.09 -5.12 -5.67
CA PHE A 3 13.85 -3.70 -5.92
C PHE A 3 15.14 -2.92 -5.67
N ALA A 4 15.43 -1.93 -6.50
CA ALA A 4 16.58 -1.05 -6.33
C ALA A 4 16.37 -0.02 -5.21
N SER A 5 15.11 0.27 -4.85
CA SER A 5 14.75 1.19 -3.76
C SER A 5 13.35 0.91 -3.21
N ALA A 6 13.03 1.48 -2.04
CA ALA A 6 11.69 1.47 -1.46
C ALA A 6 10.66 2.12 -2.41
N ASP A 7 11.02 3.24 -3.06
CA ASP A 7 10.17 3.92 -4.05
C ASP A 7 9.81 3.01 -5.23
N GLU A 8 10.76 2.23 -5.75
CA GLU A 8 10.49 1.27 -6.83
C GLU A 8 9.53 0.17 -6.37
N ALA A 9 9.77 -0.38 -5.19
CA ALA A 9 8.92 -1.43 -4.61
C ALA A 9 7.48 -0.94 -4.41
N MET A 10 7.31 0.29 -3.92
CA MET A 10 6.00 0.90 -3.73
C MET A 10 5.29 1.18 -5.05
N ARG A 11 5.99 1.70 -6.07
CA ARG A 11 5.40 1.86 -7.42
C ARG A 11 4.92 0.53 -7.99
N ALA A 12 5.70 -0.53 -7.81
CA ALA A 12 5.33 -1.88 -8.24
C ALA A 12 4.09 -2.40 -7.48
N LEU A 13 4.01 -2.14 -6.17
CA LEU A 13 2.86 -2.46 -5.33
C LEU A 13 1.59 -1.71 -5.80
N PHE A 14 1.70 -0.43 -6.13
CA PHE A 14 0.58 0.36 -6.64
C PHE A 14 0.09 -0.10 -8.01
N ALA A 15 0.99 -0.51 -8.91
CA ALA A 15 0.60 -1.09 -10.20
C ALA A 15 -0.27 -2.35 -10.03
N ARG A 16 -0.19 -3.04 -8.87
CA ARG A 16 -1.09 -4.15 -8.53
C ARG A 16 -2.47 -3.73 -8.04
N PHE A 17 -2.60 -2.53 -7.50
CA PHE A 17 -3.88 -1.89 -7.22
C PHE A 17 -4.53 -1.28 -8.47
N GLY A 18 -3.91 -1.40 -9.65
CA GLY A 18 -4.50 -0.95 -10.91
C GLY A 18 -3.48 -0.19 -11.75
N PRO A 19 -3.74 0.02 -13.04
CA PRO A 19 -2.88 0.86 -13.86
C PRO A 19 -2.81 2.28 -13.27
N VAL A 20 -1.66 2.94 -13.43
CA VAL A 20 -1.46 4.36 -13.03
C VAL A 20 -2.45 5.30 -13.73
N ASP A 21 -3.03 4.82 -14.83
CA ASP A 21 -4.03 5.50 -15.65
C ASP A 21 -5.47 5.04 -15.35
N ASP A 22 -5.69 4.20 -14.33
CA ASP A 22 -7.03 3.94 -13.81
C ASP A 22 -7.54 5.23 -13.11
N PRO A 23 -8.53 5.92 -13.70
CA PRO A 23 -9.00 7.18 -13.16
C PRO A 23 -9.62 7.01 -11.78
N ASP A 24 -10.06 5.80 -11.40
CA ASP A 24 -10.69 5.53 -10.11
C ASP A 24 -9.68 5.19 -9.01
N TRP A 25 -8.39 4.96 -9.34
CA TRP A 25 -7.38 4.43 -8.41
C TRP A 25 -6.00 5.13 -8.47
N ARG A 26 -5.94 6.38 -8.90
CA ARG A 26 -4.68 7.15 -8.87
C ARG A 26 -4.25 7.51 -7.46
N PHE A 27 -3.20 6.91 -6.90
CA PHE A 27 -2.58 7.44 -5.68
C PHE A 27 -1.74 8.69 -5.98
N THR A 28 -1.94 9.80 -5.26
CA THR A 28 -1.10 11.00 -5.39
C THR A 28 0.30 10.77 -4.81
N SER A 29 1.33 11.36 -5.42
CA SER A 29 2.75 11.07 -5.20
C SER A 29 3.34 11.48 -3.84
N ASN A 30 2.54 12.05 -2.94
CA ASN A 30 3.02 12.52 -1.63
C ASN A 30 2.91 11.41 -0.60
N PHE A 31 3.82 10.45 -0.71
CA PHE A 31 3.92 9.32 0.22
C PHE A 31 4.78 9.70 1.42
N ALA A 32 4.22 9.53 2.61
CA ALA A 32 5.01 9.31 3.81
C ALA A 32 4.84 7.84 4.16
N ALA A 33 5.89 7.03 3.95
CA ALA A 33 5.95 5.71 4.58
C ALA A 33 5.92 5.96 6.09
N GLU A 34 4.88 5.48 6.76
CA GLU A 34 4.81 5.59 8.22
C GLU A 34 5.66 4.46 8.82
N PRO A 35 6.28 4.71 9.99
CA PRO A 35 7.13 3.71 10.61
C PRO A 35 6.32 2.44 10.88
N VAL A 36 6.99 1.31 10.65
CA VAL A 36 6.61 -0.03 11.07
C VAL A 36 5.89 0.01 12.42
N ASP A 37 4.70 -0.58 12.51
CA ASP A 37 4.06 -0.80 13.81
C ASP A 37 5.04 -1.62 14.67
N PRO A 38 5.57 -1.09 15.78
CA PRO A 38 6.60 -1.78 16.56
C PRO A 38 6.07 -3.07 17.20
N CYS A 39 4.76 -3.24 17.32
CA CYS A 39 4.13 -4.48 17.76
C CYS A 39 3.96 -5.49 16.61
N HIS A 40 4.01 -5.02 15.35
CA HIS A 40 3.85 -5.82 14.14
C HIS A 40 4.97 -5.50 13.13
N PRO A 41 6.20 -6.02 13.35
CA PRO A 41 7.37 -5.66 12.56
C PRO A 41 7.28 -6.06 11.08
N ASP A 42 6.34 -6.94 10.73
CA ASP A 42 6.05 -7.35 9.36
C ASP A 42 4.99 -6.45 8.68
N ILE A 43 4.39 -5.50 9.39
CA ILE A 43 3.41 -4.59 8.80
C ILE A 43 4.11 -3.32 8.29
N ARG A 44 3.80 -2.92 7.06
CA ARG A 44 4.17 -1.64 6.47
C ARG A 44 2.92 -0.88 6.10
N THR A 45 2.88 0.41 6.41
CA THR A 45 1.75 1.27 6.06
C THR A 45 2.22 2.49 5.28
N ALA A 46 1.40 2.92 4.33
CA ALA A 46 1.60 4.15 3.58
C ALA A 46 0.26 4.88 3.48
N ARG A 47 0.24 6.16 3.87
CA ARG A 47 -0.91 7.01 3.57
C ARG A 47 -0.91 7.39 2.11
N VAL A 48 -2.09 7.29 1.50
CA VAL A 48 -2.30 7.54 0.09
C VAL A 48 -3.60 8.33 -0.10
N ALA A 49 -3.67 9.11 -1.16
CA ALA A 49 -4.92 9.79 -1.55
C ALA A 49 -5.30 9.38 -2.97
N ILE A 50 -6.55 9.01 -3.19
CA ILE A 50 -7.08 8.69 -4.51
C ILE A 50 -7.40 10.02 -5.23
N ALA A 51 -6.65 10.32 -6.29
CA ALA A 51 -6.62 11.62 -6.95
C ALA A 51 -7.97 12.07 -7.53
N ARG A 52 -8.87 11.13 -7.87
CA ARG A 52 -10.17 11.46 -8.45
C ARG A 52 -11.26 11.67 -7.41
N THR A 53 -11.27 10.85 -6.36
CA THR A 53 -12.30 10.93 -5.32
C THR A 53 -11.89 11.86 -4.18
N MET A 54 -10.61 12.23 -4.08
CA MET A 54 -10.02 12.91 -2.93
C MET A 54 -10.15 12.11 -1.62
N HIS A 55 -10.47 10.81 -1.71
CA HIS A 55 -10.50 9.94 -0.53
C HIS A 55 -9.08 9.69 -0.05
N PHE A 56 -8.90 9.80 1.26
CA PHE A 56 -7.66 9.49 1.95
C PHE A 56 -7.76 8.09 2.55
N GLY A 57 -6.66 7.34 2.49
CA GLY A 57 -6.63 6.02 3.05
C GLY A 57 -5.23 5.51 3.32
N VAL A 58 -5.17 4.29 3.83
CA VAL A 58 -3.92 3.61 4.16
C VAL A 58 -3.78 2.37 3.30
N VAL A 59 -2.64 2.24 2.65
CA VAL A 59 -2.18 0.95 2.12
C VAL A 59 -1.43 0.24 3.22
N ARG A 60 -1.91 -0.93 3.62
CA ARG A 60 -1.30 -1.81 4.62
C ARG A 60 -0.78 -3.06 3.92
N ALA A 61 0.52 -3.30 4.00
CA ALA A 61 1.16 -4.54 3.55
C ALA A 61 1.57 -5.39 4.76
N ASP A 62 1.06 -6.61 4.85
CA ASP A 62 1.53 -7.63 5.77
C ASP A 62 2.58 -8.48 5.08
N LEU A 63 3.85 -8.29 5.46
CA LEU A 63 4.98 -9.03 4.91
C LEU A 63 5.07 -10.46 5.44
N ALA A 64 4.36 -10.82 6.52
CA ALA A 64 4.30 -12.21 6.99
C ALA A 64 3.48 -13.07 6.04
N THR A 65 2.36 -12.53 5.55
CA THR A 65 1.41 -13.25 4.70
C THR A 65 1.45 -12.84 3.23
N GLY A 66 2.04 -11.70 2.90
CA GLY A 66 2.02 -11.08 1.57
C GLY A 66 0.72 -10.37 1.22
N VAL A 67 -0.21 -10.26 2.17
CA VAL A 67 -1.49 -9.59 1.95
C VAL A 67 -1.28 -8.08 1.92
N VAL A 68 -1.87 -7.40 0.95
CA VAL A 68 -1.88 -5.94 0.87
C VAL A 68 -3.30 -5.44 0.73
N GLU A 69 -3.67 -4.51 1.59
CA GLU A 69 -5.01 -3.94 1.71
C GLU A 69 -4.95 -2.44 1.49
N PHE A 70 -5.95 -1.88 0.82
CA PHE A 70 -6.23 -0.45 0.86
C PHE A 70 -7.46 -0.25 1.74
N ILE A 71 -7.29 0.61 2.73
CA ILE A 71 -8.27 0.97 3.75
C ILE A 71 -8.67 2.41 3.47
N ASP A 72 -9.94 2.64 3.16
CA ASP A 72 -10.51 3.98 2.99
C ASP A 72 -10.81 4.58 4.36
N GLU A 73 -10.12 5.67 4.73
CA GLU A 73 -10.28 6.34 6.02
C GLU A 73 -11.28 7.51 5.93
N ASP A 74 -11.67 7.95 4.73
CA ASP A 74 -12.56 9.10 4.51
C ASP A 74 -14.03 8.69 4.35
N HIS A 75 -14.40 7.57 4.97
CA HIS A 75 -15.76 7.09 4.93
C HIS A 75 -16.66 7.92 5.87
N ARG A 76 -17.73 8.50 5.32
CA ARG A 76 -18.61 9.46 6.02
C ARG A 76 -19.33 8.88 7.24
N ASP A 77 -19.28 7.56 7.44
CA ASP A 77 -19.81 6.82 8.58
C ASP A 77 -18.78 6.57 9.70
N GLY A 78 -17.53 7.02 9.52
CA GLY A 78 -16.47 6.96 10.53
C GLY A 78 -15.85 5.57 10.70
N GLY A 79 -15.99 4.68 9.72
CA GLY A 79 -15.38 3.36 9.72
C GLY A 79 -14.26 3.22 8.68
N ASP A 80 -13.22 2.48 9.05
CA ASP A 80 -12.18 1.99 8.13
C ASP A 80 -12.78 0.88 7.25
N ASP A 81 -12.96 1.12 5.94
CA ASP A 81 -13.47 0.11 5.01
C ASP A 81 -12.36 -0.44 4.10
N VAL A 82 -12.20 -1.77 4.10
CA VAL A 82 -11.25 -2.45 3.20
C VAL A 82 -11.87 -2.50 1.81
N THR A 83 -11.60 -1.48 1.02
CA THR A 83 -12.12 -1.34 -0.35
C THR A 83 -11.36 -2.19 -1.36
N ARG A 84 -10.12 -2.61 -1.04
CA ARG A 84 -9.36 -3.53 -1.90
C ARG A 84 -8.35 -4.38 -1.15
N ARG A 85 -8.19 -5.62 -1.61
CA ARG A 85 -7.20 -6.59 -1.11
C ARG A 85 -6.52 -7.31 -2.27
N THR A 86 -5.21 -7.52 -2.16
CA THR A 86 -4.40 -8.29 -3.11
C THR A 86 -3.36 -9.12 -2.38
N GLN A 87 -2.82 -10.12 -3.08
CA GLN A 87 -1.76 -11.00 -2.59
C GLN A 87 -0.47 -10.72 -3.36
N LEU A 88 0.63 -10.52 -2.65
CA LEU A 88 1.97 -10.42 -3.25
C LEU A 88 2.55 -11.81 -3.48
N PRO A 89 3.33 -11.98 -4.56
CA PRO A 89 4.20 -13.14 -4.73
C PRO A 89 5.29 -13.21 -3.64
N ASP A 90 5.70 -14.42 -3.26
CA ASP A 90 6.72 -14.65 -2.22
C ASP A 90 8.04 -13.92 -2.50
N ASP A 91 8.43 -13.89 -3.78
CA ASP A 91 9.68 -13.27 -4.21
C ASP A 91 9.66 -11.74 -4.14
N TRP A 92 8.47 -11.12 -4.05
CA TRP A 92 8.30 -9.70 -3.74
C TRP A 92 8.38 -9.44 -2.25
N ILE A 93 7.77 -10.31 -1.43
CA ILE A 93 7.80 -10.23 0.03
C ILE A 93 9.25 -10.25 0.53
N GLU A 94 10.06 -11.17 0.00
CA GLU A 94 11.49 -11.24 0.29
C GLU A 94 12.22 -9.96 -0.12
N GLY A 95 11.88 -9.41 -1.30
CA GLY A 95 12.43 -8.15 -1.79
C GLY A 95 12.09 -6.96 -0.88
N LEU A 96 10.87 -6.89 -0.38
CA LEU A 96 10.41 -5.84 0.54
C LEU A 96 11.06 -5.96 1.92
N ARG A 97 11.15 -7.17 2.48
CA ARG A 97 11.85 -7.43 3.75
C ARG A 97 13.32 -7.02 3.72
N ALA A 98 13.97 -7.15 2.56
CA ALA A 98 15.37 -6.77 2.39
C ALA A 98 15.61 -5.25 2.40
N LEU A 99 14.56 -4.43 2.25
CA LEU A 99 14.66 -2.96 2.19
C LEU A 99 14.58 -2.27 3.57
N GLY A 100 14.12 -2.98 4.61
CA GLY A 100 14.02 -2.45 5.98
C GLY A 100 12.69 -1.76 6.24
#